data_AF-A0A929QZC0-F1
#
_entry.id   AF-A0A929QZC0-F1
#
_cell.length_a   1.000
_cell.length_b   1.000
_cell.length_c   1.000
_cell.angle_alpha   90.00
_cell.angle_beta   90.00
_cell.angle_gamma   90.00
#
_symmetry.space_group_name_H-M   'P 1'
#
loop_
_entity.id
_entity.type
_entity.pdbx_description
1 polymer ?
#
loop_
_entity_poly.entity_id
_entity_poly.type
_entity_poly.pdbx_seq_one_letter_code
_entity_poly.pdbx_strand_id
1 'polypeptide(L)'
;APEVGEAVYFQSEPMDDDALGLLADALTLRGIGAYAYALVGDSIGDDLGSIALFTRVGDVFPRAGRRVLMTRMWISRSPVRKAVTWAFGSPADLDEANLLLSERFETEPVLDPRGMAAIEILHPEFAAGTAEPMTLLDEIFQVLGAAGFEGITMCNDPGAGPVPDTDEAEAPG
;
A
#
# COMPACT_ATOMS: atom_id res chain seq x y z
N ALA A 1 -2.89 20.37 -0.17
CA ALA A 1 -3.65 19.53 -1.10
C ALA A 1 -2.78 19.31 -2.32
N PRO A 2 -2.64 18.07 -2.78
CA PRO A 2 -1.76 17.74 -3.90
C PRO A 2 -2.21 18.42 -5.19
N GLU A 3 -1.24 18.78 -6.03
CA GLU A 3 -1.45 19.62 -7.23
C GLU A 3 -2.01 18.85 -8.43
N VAL A 4 -1.99 17.51 -8.44
CA VAL A 4 -2.35 16.67 -9.59
C VAL A 4 -3.21 15.48 -9.16
N GLY A 5 -4.21 15.12 -9.98
CA GLY A 5 -4.70 13.74 -10.22
C GLY A 5 -5.10 12.82 -9.07
N GLU A 6 -5.08 13.26 -7.81
CA GLU A 6 -5.13 12.35 -6.66
C GLU A 6 -6.51 12.35 -6.00
N ALA A 7 -7.15 11.19 -5.99
CA ALA A 7 -8.38 10.98 -5.24
C ALA A 7 -8.03 10.30 -3.92
N VAL A 8 -8.25 11.00 -2.80
CA VAL A 8 -8.09 10.46 -1.46
C VAL A 8 -9.47 10.08 -0.91
N TYR A 9 -9.70 8.79 -0.70
CA TYR A 9 -10.94 8.27 -0.15
C TYR A 9 -10.73 7.92 1.33
N PHE A 10 -11.52 8.57 2.19
CA PHE A 10 -11.64 8.24 3.61
C PHE A 10 -12.97 7.56 3.85
N GLN A 11 -12.91 6.36 4.40
CA GLN A 11 -14.10 5.68 4.89
C GLN A 11 -13.80 5.04 6.24
N SER A 12 -14.81 5.02 7.10
CA SER A 12 -14.78 4.42 8.42
C SER A 12 -14.76 2.88 8.36
N GLU A 13 -15.25 2.31 7.26
CA GLU A 13 -15.27 0.87 7.04
C GLU A 13 -14.15 0.46 6.08
N PRO A 14 -13.43 -0.66 6.33
CA PRO A 14 -12.41 -1.14 5.41
C PRO A 14 -12.98 -1.40 4.01
N MET A 15 -12.24 -1.04 2.96
CA MET A 15 -12.56 -1.53 1.62
C MET A 15 -12.20 -3.00 1.55
N ASP A 16 -13.14 -3.83 1.09
CA ASP A 16 -12.88 -5.23 0.84
C ASP A 16 -11.94 -5.38 -0.37
N ASP A 17 -11.18 -6.48 -0.38
CA ASP A 17 -10.16 -6.65 -1.40
C ASP A 17 -10.79 -6.92 -2.79
N ASP A 18 -12.01 -7.46 -2.84
CA ASP A 18 -12.76 -7.62 -4.09
C ASP A 18 -13.14 -6.25 -4.70
N ALA A 19 -13.57 -5.26 -3.90
CA ALA A 19 -13.82 -3.91 -4.42
C ALA A 19 -12.52 -3.21 -4.86
N LEU A 20 -11.40 -3.45 -4.17
CA LEU A 20 -10.09 -2.98 -4.62
C LEU A 20 -9.75 -3.55 -6.02
N GLY A 21 -10.02 -4.85 -6.22
CA GLY A 21 -9.85 -5.50 -7.52
C GLY A 21 -10.73 -4.92 -8.61
N LEU A 22 -12.03 -4.74 -8.32
CA LEU A 22 -12.99 -4.14 -9.26
C LEU A 22 -12.62 -2.70 -9.62
N LEU A 23 -12.15 -1.91 -8.66
CA LEU A 23 -11.68 -0.55 -8.90
C LEU A 23 -10.47 -0.55 -9.83
N ALA A 24 -9.46 -1.37 -9.53
CA ALA A 24 -8.26 -1.51 -10.35
C ALA A 24 -8.59 -1.95 -11.79
N ASP A 25 -9.49 -2.92 -11.95
CA ASP A 25 -9.94 -3.38 -13.26
C ASP A 25 -10.68 -2.29 -14.03
N ALA A 26 -11.58 -1.54 -13.36
CA ALA A 26 -12.31 -0.44 -13.97
C ALA A 26 -11.37 0.68 -14.47
N LEU A 27 -10.29 0.97 -13.73
CA LEU A 27 -9.26 1.92 -14.13
C LEU A 27 -8.47 1.37 -15.33
N THR A 28 -8.05 0.10 -15.25
CA THR A 28 -7.30 -0.54 -16.33
C THR A 28 -8.07 -0.60 -17.64
N LEU A 29 -9.37 -0.90 -17.59
CA LEU A 29 -10.25 -0.87 -18.76
C LEU A 29 -10.39 0.53 -19.38
N ARG A 30 -10.17 1.60 -18.60
CA ARG A 30 -10.12 3.00 -19.06
C ARG A 30 -8.72 3.45 -19.50
N GLY A 31 -7.73 2.55 -19.48
CA GLY A 31 -6.36 2.82 -19.90
C GLY A 31 -5.44 3.34 -18.79
N ILE A 32 -5.86 3.24 -17.53
CA ILE A 32 -5.11 3.67 -16.35
C ILE A 32 -4.48 2.42 -15.70
N GLY A 33 -3.15 2.36 -15.58
CA GLY A 33 -2.42 1.15 -15.20
C GLY A 33 -2.47 0.78 -13.71
N ALA A 34 -3.65 0.58 -13.14
CA ALA A 34 -3.82 0.22 -11.73
C ALA A 34 -4.08 -1.28 -11.54
N TYR A 35 -3.43 -1.87 -10.55
CA TYR A 35 -3.78 -3.20 -10.04
C TYR A 35 -3.96 -3.16 -8.54
N ALA A 36 -4.52 -4.21 -8.00
CA ALA A 36 -4.75 -4.41 -6.58
C ALA A 36 -4.28 -5.82 -6.18
N TYR A 37 -3.63 -5.92 -5.03
CA TYR A 37 -3.36 -7.20 -4.39
C TYR A 37 -3.92 -7.15 -2.96
N ALA A 38 -4.44 -8.28 -2.50
CA ALA A 38 -4.80 -8.50 -1.12
C ALA A 38 -3.60 -9.07 -0.37
N LEU A 39 -3.38 -8.61 0.86
CA LEU A 39 -2.49 -9.26 1.79
C LEU A 39 -3.20 -10.47 2.39
N VAL A 40 -2.76 -11.67 2.04
CA VAL A 40 -3.20 -12.93 2.65
C VAL A 40 -2.10 -13.37 3.60
N GLY A 41 -2.35 -13.26 4.91
CA GLY A 41 -1.48 -13.86 5.90
C GLY A 41 -1.80 -15.35 6.02
N ASP A 42 -0.82 -16.21 5.77
CA ASP A 42 -0.90 -17.63 6.14
C ASP A 42 0.19 -17.88 7.20
N SER A 43 -0.23 -18.21 8.42
CA SER A 43 0.70 -18.69 9.45
C SER A 43 1.04 -20.14 9.12
N ILE A 44 2.27 -20.40 8.67
CA ILE A 44 2.73 -21.77 8.43
C ILE A 44 3.17 -22.38 9.77
N GLY A 45 2.21 -22.59 10.68
CA GLY A 45 2.44 -23.19 11.99
C GLY A 45 3.10 -22.27 13.02
N ASP A 46 2.95 -22.65 14.30
CA ASP A 46 3.28 -21.80 15.45
C ASP A 46 4.77 -21.43 15.60
N ASP A 47 5.69 -22.05 14.85
CA ASP A 47 7.15 -21.88 14.97
C ASP A 47 7.84 -21.38 13.67
N LEU A 48 7.08 -21.19 12.59
CA LEU A 48 7.58 -20.77 11.28
C LEU A 48 6.77 -19.55 10.88
N GLY A 49 7.40 -18.37 11.02
CA GLY A 49 6.77 -17.04 11.01
C GLY A 49 5.69 -16.78 9.96
N SER A 50 4.90 -15.75 10.19
CA SER A 50 3.81 -15.34 9.29
C SER A 50 4.35 -15.07 7.89
N ILE A 51 3.77 -15.72 6.88
CA ILE A 51 4.04 -15.37 5.48
C ILE A 51 2.92 -14.43 5.04
N ALA A 52 3.29 -13.18 4.82
CA ALA A 52 2.51 -12.22 4.08
C ALA A 52 2.56 -12.57 2.58
N LEU A 53 1.51 -13.18 2.04
CA LEU A 53 1.38 -13.44 0.61
C LEU A 53 0.46 -12.42 -0.05
N PHE A 54 0.97 -11.70 -1.04
CA PHE A 54 0.13 -10.83 -1.85
C PHE A 54 -0.55 -11.65 -2.96
N THR A 55 -1.88 -11.63 -2.99
CA THR A 55 -2.69 -12.29 -4.02
C THR A 55 -3.39 -11.26 -4.89
N ARG A 56 -3.25 -11.36 -6.22
CA ARG A 56 -3.92 -10.45 -7.17
C ARG A 56 -5.43 -10.57 -7.01
N VAL A 57 -6.11 -9.42 -6.89
CA VAL A 57 -7.58 -9.35 -6.81
C VAL A 57 -8.16 -8.71 -8.06
N GLY A 58 -9.02 -9.41 -8.79
CA GLY A 58 -9.52 -8.95 -10.10
C GLY A 58 -8.76 -9.55 -11.29
N ASP A 59 -9.31 -9.37 -12.49
CA ASP A 59 -8.99 -10.17 -13.66
C ASP A 59 -8.18 -9.43 -14.72
N VAL A 60 -8.11 -8.09 -14.66
CA VAL A 60 -7.45 -7.27 -15.68
C VAL A 60 -6.02 -6.97 -15.29
N PHE A 61 -5.08 -7.15 -16.24
CA PHE A 61 -3.67 -6.84 -16.01
C PHE A 61 -3.32 -5.40 -16.40
N PRO A 62 -2.56 -4.68 -15.55
CA PRO A 62 -2.13 -3.31 -15.79
C PRO A 62 -1.26 -3.22 -17.05
N ARG A 63 -1.30 -2.07 -17.74
CA ARG A 63 -0.32 -1.75 -18.78
C ARG A 63 0.75 -0.84 -18.20
N ALA A 64 2.02 -1.17 -18.47
CA ALA A 64 3.14 -0.34 -18.05
C ALA A 64 3.22 1.01 -18.79
N GLY A 65 3.91 1.97 -18.18
CA GLY A 65 4.21 3.27 -18.79
C GLY A 65 3.10 4.31 -18.63
N ARG A 66 2.18 4.08 -17.69
CA ARG A 66 1.14 5.04 -17.33
C ARG A 66 1.42 5.75 -16.01
N ARG A 67 2.45 5.31 -15.26
CA ARG A 67 2.85 5.90 -13.97
C ARG A 67 1.66 6.07 -13.05
N VAL A 68 0.75 5.09 -13.02
CA VAL A 68 -0.40 5.14 -12.12
C VAL A 68 -0.22 4.14 -10.99
N LEU A 69 -0.30 4.62 -9.76
CA LEU A 69 -0.28 3.80 -8.57
C LEU A 69 -1.61 3.90 -7.82
N MET A 70 -2.10 2.78 -7.34
CA MET A 70 -3.12 2.72 -6.32
C MET A 70 -2.43 2.51 -4.98
N THR A 71 -2.71 3.36 -4.00
CA THR A 71 -2.16 3.20 -2.65
C THR A 71 -3.26 2.91 -1.64
N ARG A 72 -2.93 2.09 -0.65
CA ARG A 72 -3.79 1.77 0.49
C ARG A 72 -2.99 1.99 1.75
N MET A 73 -3.37 2.99 2.54
CA MET A 73 -2.86 3.15 3.90
C MET A 73 -3.82 2.50 4.88
N TRP A 74 -3.25 1.65 5.73
CA TRP A 74 -3.91 1.09 6.88
C TRP A 74 -3.35 1.72 8.15
N ILE A 75 -4.25 2.07 9.06
CA ILE A 75 -3.92 2.74 10.33
C ILE A 75 -4.57 1.95 11.46
N SER A 76 -3.80 1.62 12.50
CA SER A 76 -4.34 1.32 13.83
C SER A 76 -3.88 2.35 14.82
N ARG A 77 -4.84 2.83 15.63
CA ARG A 77 -4.58 3.71 16.76
C ARG A 77 -4.65 2.97 18.10
N SER A 78 -5.17 1.75 18.12
CA SER A 78 -5.39 0.92 19.30
C SER A 78 -5.38 -0.56 18.93
N PRO A 79 -4.64 -1.43 19.66
CA PRO A 79 -3.91 -1.16 20.91
C PRO A 79 -2.55 -0.48 20.71
N VAL A 80 -1.99 -0.49 19.50
CA VAL A 80 -0.70 0.10 19.16
C VAL A 80 -0.88 1.09 18.01
N ARG A 81 -0.17 2.22 18.04
CA ARG A 81 -0.13 3.15 16.91
C ARG A 81 0.76 2.55 15.82
N LYS A 82 0.16 2.11 14.72
CA LYS A 82 0.89 1.59 13.56
C LYS A 82 0.20 2.06 12.29
N ALA A 83 0.99 2.43 11.30
CA ALA A 83 0.52 2.71 9.96
C ALA A 83 1.43 2.00 8.95
N VAL A 84 0.81 1.41 7.94
CA VAL A 84 1.48 0.74 6.83
C VAL A 84 0.80 1.21 5.55
N THR A 85 1.59 1.54 4.53
CA THR A 85 1.05 1.87 3.20
C THR A 85 1.52 0.86 2.19
N TRP A 86 0.60 0.36 1.37
CA TRP A 86 0.92 -0.45 0.22
C TRP A 86 0.68 0.35 -1.05
N ALA A 87 1.65 0.35 -1.97
CA ALA A 87 1.49 0.89 -3.31
C ALA A 87 1.43 -0.25 -4.34
N PHE A 88 0.48 -0.15 -5.27
CA PHE A 88 0.19 -1.12 -6.31
C PHE A 88 0.13 -0.41 -7.69
N GLY A 89 0.75 -0.94 -8.74
CA GLY A 89 0.72 -0.36 -10.11
C GLY A 89 1.80 -1.01 -10.98
N SER A 90 1.76 -0.99 -12.33
CA SER A 90 2.57 -1.93 -13.17
C SER A 90 4.01 -2.26 -12.65
N PRO A 91 4.55 -3.50 -12.75
CA PRO A 91 5.84 -3.84 -12.11
C PRO A 91 7.00 -2.86 -12.39
N ALA A 92 7.10 -2.37 -13.64
CA ALA A 92 8.10 -1.37 -14.00
C ALA A 92 7.85 0.02 -13.38
N ASP A 93 6.58 0.39 -13.22
CA ASP A 93 6.20 1.62 -12.51
C ASP A 93 6.50 1.49 -11.00
N LEU A 94 6.34 0.31 -10.38
CA LEU A 94 6.76 0.08 -9.00
C LEU A 94 8.26 0.11 -8.80
N ASP A 95 9.06 -0.48 -9.71
CA ASP A 95 10.52 -0.46 -9.58
C ASP A 95 11.03 0.99 -9.46
N GLU A 96 10.49 1.89 -10.27
CA GLU A 96 10.83 3.31 -10.22
C GLU A 96 10.25 4.02 -8.99
N ALA A 97 8.99 3.75 -8.64
CA ALA A 97 8.37 4.34 -7.46
C ALA A 97 9.08 3.92 -6.16
N ASN A 98 9.52 2.66 -6.06
CA ASN A 98 10.25 2.15 -4.90
C ASN A 98 11.57 2.89 -4.72
N LEU A 99 12.32 3.10 -5.81
CA LEU A 99 13.56 3.87 -5.76
C LEU A 99 13.32 5.28 -5.18
N LEU A 100 12.29 5.98 -5.67
CA LEU A 100 11.96 7.34 -5.23
C LEU A 100 11.47 7.38 -3.77
N LEU A 101 10.58 6.47 -3.39
CA LEU A 101 10.01 6.42 -2.05
C LEU A 101 11.05 6.02 -1.00
N SER A 102 11.98 5.13 -1.35
CA SER A 102 13.05 4.66 -0.45
C SER A 102 14.02 5.77 -0.02
N GLU A 103 14.05 6.91 -0.73
CA GLU A 103 14.86 8.07 -0.31
C GLU A 103 14.30 8.74 0.96
N ARG A 104 13.00 8.58 1.22
CA ARG A 104 12.29 9.24 2.34
C ARG A 104 11.72 8.25 3.35
N PHE A 105 11.28 7.08 2.92
CA PHE A 105 10.55 6.13 3.75
C PHE A 105 11.26 4.78 3.86
N GLU A 106 10.91 4.02 4.89
CA GLU A 106 11.30 2.62 5.01
C GLU A 106 10.40 1.78 4.10
N THR A 107 10.93 1.39 2.95
CA THR A 107 10.21 0.69 1.90
C THR A 107 10.69 -0.75 1.73
N GLU A 108 9.77 -1.69 1.61
CA GLU A 108 10.05 -3.09 1.28
C GLU A 108 9.36 -3.51 -0.04
N PRO A 109 10.11 -3.98 -1.03
CA PRO A 109 9.52 -4.49 -2.26
C PRO A 109 8.92 -5.87 -2.03
N VAL A 110 7.64 -6.03 -2.39
CA VAL A 110 6.94 -7.30 -2.39
C VAL A 110 7.06 -7.94 -3.77
N LEU A 111 7.68 -9.12 -3.85
CA LEU A 111 7.93 -9.80 -5.12
C LEU A 111 6.89 -10.89 -5.40
N ASP A 112 6.47 -10.99 -6.66
CA ASP A 112 5.76 -12.14 -7.23
C ASP A 112 6.53 -12.72 -8.44
N PRO A 113 6.22 -13.95 -8.90
CA PRO A 113 6.91 -14.57 -10.05
C PRO A 113 6.92 -13.75 -11.36
N ARG A 114 6.07 -12.74 -11.49
CA ARG A 114 5.89 -11.84 -12.64
C ARG A 114 6.57 -10.47 -12.44
N GLY A 115 7.18 -10.21 -11.29
CA GLY A 115 7.84 -8.95 -10.94
C GLY A 115 7.43 -8.42 -9.58
N MET A 116 7.71 -7.15 -9.30
CA MET A 116 7.23 -6.50 -8.07
C MET A 116 5.69 -6.40 -8.08
N ALA A 117 5.07 -6.88 -7.00
CA ALA A 117 3.63 -6.89 -6.79
C ALA A 117 3.15 -5.75 -5.89
N ALA A 118 3.98 -5.24 -5.00
CA ALA A 118 3.67 -4.07 -4.19
C ALA A 118 4.96 -3.43 -3.65
N ILE A 119 4.82 -2.21 -3.17
CA ILE A 119 5.78 -1.61 -2.23
C ILE A 119 5.07 -1.50 -0.89
N GLU A 120 5.62 -2.11 0.14
CA GLU A 120 5.22 -1.86 1.52
C GLU A 120 6.03 -0.68 2.07
N ILE A 121 5.37 0.23 2.77
CA ILE A 121 5.98 1.40 3.40
C ILE A 121 5.60 1.40 4.86
N LEU A 122 6.60 1.25 5.73
CA LEU A 122 6.44 1.35 7.18
C LEU A 122 6.52 2.81 7.61
N HIS A 123 5.68 3.19 8.57
CA HIS A 123 5.59 4.56 9.09
C HIS A 123 5.97 4.62 10.58
N PRO A 124 7.26 4.44 10.94
CA PRO A 124 7.71 4.54 12.33
C PRO A 124 7.42 5.93 12.93
N GLU A 125 7.33 6.97 12.10
CA GLU A 125 6.98 8.33 12.53
C GLU A 125 5.57 8.42 13.13
N PHE A 126 4.62 7.64 12.61
CA PHE A 126 3.27 7.56 13.18
C PHE A 126 3.26 6.79 14.50
N ALA A 127 4.03 5.69 14.58
CA ALA A 127 4.20 4.93 15.81
C ALA A 127 4.82 5.77 16.93
N ALA A 128 5.81 6.60 16.58
CA ALA A 128 6.44 7.56 17.49
C ALA A 128 5.55 8.77 17.83
N GLY A 129 4.39 8.93 17.19
CA GLY A 129 3.49 10.09 17.37
C GLY A 129 4.05 11.40 16.83
N THR A 130 5.01 11.33 15.90
CA THR A 130 5.70 12.49 15.31
C THR A 130 5.07 12.97 13.99
N ALA A 131 4.30 12.11 13.32
CA ALA A 131 3.54 12.44 12.13
C ALA A 131 2.12 11.86 12.22
N GLU A 132 1.14 12.55 11.61
CA GLU A 132 -0.20 11.99 11.43
C GLU A 132 -0.34 11.38 10.03
N PRO A 133 -1.27 10.43 9.82
CA PRO A 133 -1.40 9.69 8.57
C PRO A 133 -1.60 10.58 7.34
N MET A 134 -2.34 11.68 7.50
CA MET A 134 -2.54 12.66 6.43
C MET A 134 -1.24 13.29 5.95
N THR A 135 -0.33 13.59 6.88
CA THR A 135 0.97 14.18 6.57
C THR A 135 1.83 13.18 5.82
N LEU A 136 1.83 11.92 6.26
CA LEU A 136 2.57 10.84 5.60
C LEU A 136 2.05 10.57 4.18
N LEU A 137 0.72 10.56 4.00
CA LEU A 137 0.10 10.47 2.67
C LEU A 137 0.49 11.65 1.79
N ASP A 138 0.38 12.88 2.30
CA ASP A 138 0.77 14.09 1.58
C ASP A 138 2.25 14.06 1.16
N GLU A 139 3.14 13.51 2.00
CA GLU A 139 4.55 13.34 1.65
C GLU A 139 4.77 12.27 0.58
N ILE A 140 4.09 11.11 0.68
CA ILE A 140 4.10 10.07 -0.37
C ILE A 140 3.67 10.68 -1.71
N PHE A 141 2.61 11.48 -1.70
CA PHE A 141 2.13 12.17 -2.90
C PHE A 141 3.11 13.18 -3.46
N GLN A 142 3.77 13.95 -2.61
CA GLN A 142 4.78 14.90 -3.08
C GLN A 142 5.93 14.18 -3.78
N VAL A 143 6.38 13.04 -3.23
CA VAL A 143 7.43 12.23 -3.86
C VAL A 143 6.96 11.67 -5.20
N LEU A 144 5.79 11.03 -5.23
CA LEU A 144 5.26 10.40 -6.44
C LEU A 144 4.85 11.41 -7.52
N GLY A 145 4.13 12.45 -7.13
CA GLY A 145 3.66 13.52 -8.02
C GLY A 145 4.79 14.33 -8.63
N ALA A 146 5.88 14.59 -7.88
CA ALA A 146 7.08 15.22 -8.44
C ALA A 146 7.74 14.38 -9.56
N ALA A 147 7.58 13.06 -9.49
CA ALA A 147 8.01 12.14 -10.53
C ALA A 147 6.93 11.87 -11.60
N GLY A 148 5.80 12.58 -11.58
CA GLY A 148 4.72 12.44 -12.56
C GLY A 148 3.92 11.15 -12.42
N PHE A 149 3.92 10.52 -11.24
CA PHE A 149 2.96 9.48 -10.93
C PHE A 149 1.61 10.12 -10.60
N GLU A 150 0.54 9.47 -11.05
CA GLU A 150 -0.84 9.79 -10.68
C GLU A 150 -1.39 8.63 -9.85
N GLY A 151 -2.34 8.87 -8.94
CA GLY A 151 -2.80 7.75 -8.13
C GLY A 151 -4.07 7.94 -7.33
N ILE A 152 -4.73 6.82 -7.08
CA ILE A 152 -5.85 6.75 -6.16
C ILE A 152 -5.32 6.25 -4.83
N THR A 153 -5.67 6.97 -3.77
CA THR A 153 -5.29 6.59 -2.42
C THR A 153 -6.52 6.33 -1.58
N MET A 154 -6.47 5.22 -0.88
CA MET A 154 -7.48 4.86 0.09
C MET A 154 -6.83 4.84 1.44
N CYS A 155 -7.44 5.57 2.37
CA CYS A 155 -7.00 5.62 3.74
C CYS A 155 -8.10 5.01 4.61
N ASN A 156 -7.76 3.91 5.28
CA ASN A 156 -8.66 3.22 6.18
C ASN A 156 -8.11 3.29 7.60
N ASP A 157 -8.91 3.85 8.51
CA ASP A 157 -8.68 3.83 9.96
C ASP A 157 -9.76 2.94 10.60
N PRO A 158 -9.56 1.62 10.65
CA PRO A 158 -10.49 0.69 11.31
C PRO A 158 -10.67 0.95 12.82
N GLY A 159 -9.96 1.91 13.43
CA GLY A 159 -10.00 2.14 14.87
C GLY A 159 -9.38 0.98 15.64
N ALA A 160 -10.18 0.26 16.43
CA ALA A 160 -9.76 -0.95 17.13
C ALA A 160 -9.90 -2.18 16.22
N GLY A 161 -9.06 -2.25 15.18
CA GLY A 161 -8.99 -3.37 14.25
C GLY A 161 -7.73 -4.23 14.46
N PRO A 162 -7.75 -5.51 14.02
CA PRO A 162 -6.55 -6.33 14.01
C PRO A 162 -5.47 -5.67 13.16
N VAL A 163 -4.24 -5.67 13.68
CA VAL A 163 -3.06 -5.21 12.96
C VAL A 163 -2.78 -6.21 11.84
N PRO A 164 -2.58 -5.80 10.57
CA PRO A 164 -2.06 -6.67 9.54
C PRO A 164 -0.65 -7.05 9.99
N ASP A 165 -0.49 -8.32 10.36
CA ASP A 165 0.78 -8.88 10.82
C ASP A 165 1.83 -8.67 9.74
N THR A 166 2.74 -7.74 10.01
CA THR A 166 3.85 -7.36 9.13
C THR A 166 5.17 -7.36 9.87
N ASP A 167 5.18 -7.60 11.19
CA ASP A 167 6.42 -7.92 11.91
C ASP A 167 6.10 -8.30 13.37
N GLU A 168 6.23 -9.59 13.71
CA GLU A 168 6.51 -10.00 15.09
C GLU A 168 8.03 -10.04 15.27
N ALA A 169 8.62 -8.85 15.38
CA ALA A 169 9.96 -8.69 15.93
C ALA A 169 9.85 -8.43 17.45
N GLU A 170 9.48 -9.45 18.23
CA GLU A 170 9.83 -9.47 19.66
C GLU A 170 10.50 -10.80 20.04
N ALA A 171 11.81 -10.73 20.23
CA ALA A 171 12.53 -11.55 21.20
C ALA A 171 13.13 -10.60 22.27
N PRO A 172 13.50 -11.04 23.50
CA PRO A 172 13.52 -12.41 24.00
C PRO A 172 12.85 -12.61 25.39
N GLY A 173 12.56 -13.86 25.74
CA GLY A 173 12.23 -14.31 27.09
C GLY A 173 12.69 -15.74 27.33
#